data_AF-A0A7J0GNV9-F1
#
_entry.id   AF-A0A7J0GNV9-F1
#
_cell.length_a   1.000
_cell.length_b   1.000
_cell.length_c   1.000
_cell.angle_alpha   90.00
_cell.angle_beta   90.00
_cell.angle_gamma   90.00
#
_symmetry.space_group_name_H-M   'P 1'
#
loop_
_entity.id
_entity.type
_entity.pdbx_description
1 polymer ?
#
loop_
_entity_poly.entity_id
_entity_poly.type
_entity_poly.pdbx_seq_one_letter_code
_entity_poly.pdbx_strand_id
1 'polypeptide(L)'
;MFSKNQNKPPELNTTTPANPSKTKCSIEVSVSKRRKVEVAKTEGLGNGRRTRQPLSVVNGSQDLAAMDGPVRNSGSDCGSIEFTKEDVEALLNEKIKTKNRFNIKEKCEQMTDYIRRIRLCVKWFQELQGSYLLEKENLNNLLEMAEKKCSDTEMLIKAKEEELNSIVMELRNNCASLQAKFTKEESDKLVAMDSLAREKEAKAAVERLQASLSEELQSAQSENSTANQKARQREQSESH
;
A
#
# COMPACT_ATOMS: atom_id res chain seq x y z
N MET A 1 -21.26 -60.66 0.02
CA MET A 1 -20.67 -60.58 -1.33
C MET A 1 -21.22 -59.36 -2.06
N PHE A 2 -20.38 -58.78 -2.93
CA PHE A 2 -20.56 -57.62 -3.81
C PHE A 2 -20.30 -56.21 -3.28
N SER A 3 -19.04 -55.81 -3.48
CA SER A 3 -18.51 -54.44 -3.53
C SER A 3 -18.98 -53.67 -4.77
N LYS A 4 -19.09 -52.34 -4.65
CA LYS A 4 -18.56 -51.43 -5.70
C LYS A 4 -18.35 -50.01 -5.19
N ASN A 5 -17.11 -49.57 -5.38
CA ASN A 5 -16.48 -48.32 -4.99
C ASN A 5 -16.67 -47.31 -6.14
N GLN A 6 -16.97 -46.04 -5.85
CA GLN A 6 -17.04 -44.95 -6.85
C GLN A 6 -16.12 -43.81 -6.46
N ASN A 7 -14.86 -43.90 -6.90
CA ASN A 7 -13.97 -42.76 -7.04
C ASN A 7 -13.57 -42.66 -8.50
N LYS A 8 -13.86 -41.52 -9.15
CA LYS A 8 -13.13 -41.09 -10.35
C LYS A 8 -13.08 -39.56 -10.44
N PRO A 9 -11.89 -38.95 -10.50
CA PRO A 9 -11.70 -37.56 -10.87
C PRO A 9 -11.50 -37.40 -12.40
N PRO A 10 -11.72 -36.21 -12.98
CA PRO A 10 -11.42 -35.96 -14.38
C PRO A 10 -9.95 -35.54 -14.60
N GLU A 11 -9.34 -36.14 -15.63
CA GLU A 11 -8.13 -35.72 -16.34
C GLU A 11 -8.45 -34.46 -17.22
N LEU A 12 -7.56 -33.64 -17.79
CA LEU A 12 -6.20 -33.79 -18.33
C LEU A 12 -5.70 -32.36 -18.74
N ASN A 13 -4.38 -32.23 -18.98
CA ASN A 13 -3.68 -31.30 -19.89
C ASN A 13 -2.94 -30.08 -19.33
N THR A 14 -1.64 -30.29 -19.08
CA THR A 14 -0.58 -29.28 -19.08
C THR A 14 0.51 -29.69 -20.07
N THR A 15 0.74 -28.96 -21.17
CA THR A 15 2.09 -28.74 -21.75
C THR A 15 2.11 -27.54 -22.71
N THR A 16 3.11 -26.67 -22.50
CA THR A 16 3.77 -25.70 -23.43
C THR A 16 3.45 -24.20 -23.26
N PRO A 17 4.47 -23.34 -23.04
CA PRO A 17 4.31 -21.90 -22.94
C PRO A 17 4.54 -21.19 -24.30
N ALA A 18 3.75 -20.16 -24.57
CA ALA A 18 4.00 -19.21 -25.65
C ALA A 18 3.91 -17.78 -25.10
N ASN A 19 4.99 -17.01 -25.30
CA ASN A 19 5.02 -15.56 -25.14
C ASN A 19 3.92 -14.89 -25.98
N PRO A 20 3.43 -13.71 -25.55
CA PRO A 20 3.70 -12.54 -26.36
C PRO A 20 4.00 -11.26 -25.56
N SER A 21 4.96 -10.52 -26.12
CA SER A 21 5.30 -9.14 -25.79
C SER A 21 4.18 -8.14 -26.16
N LYS A 22 4.21 -6.98 -25.49
CA LYS A 22 3.54 -5.69 -25.78
C LYS A 22 2.11 -5.52 -25.24
N THR A 23 1.95 -4.79 -24.14
CA THR A 23 1.00 -3.66 -24.09
C THR A 23 1.26 -2.70 -22.93
N LYS A 24 1.53 -1.45 -23.32
CA LYS A 24 1.19 -0.16 -22.71
C LYS A 24 0.62 -0.17 -21.28
N CYS A 25 1.39 0.45 -20.38
CA CYS A 25 0.91 0.98 -19.11
C CYS A 25 -0.13 2.08 -19.37
N SER A 26 -1.36 1.87 -18.92
CA SER A 26 -2.38 2.91 -18.80
C SER A 26 -2.83 2.94 -17.34
N ILE A 27 -2.36 3.95 -16.62
CA ILE A 27 -2.82 4.28 -15.27
C ILE A 27 -4.18 4.94 -15.44
N GLU A 28 -5.26 4.25 -15.06
CA GLU A 28 -6.58 4.85 -14.96
C GLU A 28 -7.04 4.80 -13.48
N VAL A 29 -6.88 5.95 -12.82
CA VAL A 29 -7.45 6.23 -11.51
C VAL A 29 -8.98 6.21 -11.63
N SER A 30 -9.61 5.19 -11.07
CA SER A 30 -11.07 5.09 -10.96
C SER A 30 -11.50 5.22 -9.49
N VAL A 31 -11.80 6.46 -9.11
CA VAL A 31 -12.49 6.83 -7.87
C VAL A 31 -13.89 6.20 -7.88
N SER A 32 -14.06 5.11 -7.14
CA SER A 32 -15.35 4.42 -7.06
C SER A 32 -16.24 5.01 -5.97
N LYS A 33 -17.35 5.58 -6.45
CA LYS A 33 -18.51 6.08 -5.73
C LYS A 33 -19.06 5.09 -4.68
N ARG A 34 -19.13 5.59 -3.45
CA ARG A 34 -20.21 5.46 -2.44
C ARG A 34 -21.38 4.56 -2.88
N ARG A 35 -21.51 3.38 -2.26
CA ARG A 35 -22.78 2.64 -2.20
C ARG A 35 -23.38 2.72 -0.81
N LYS A 36 -24.65 3.15 -0.82
CA LYS A 36 -25.62 3.23 0.25
C LYS A 36 -26.18 1.82 0.51
N VAL A 37 -26.17 1.35 1.75
CA VAL A 37 -27.06 0.28 2.22
C VAL A 37 -27.64 0.71 3.55
N GLU A 38 -28.97 0.69 3.57
CA GLU A 38 -29.89 1.06 4.61
C GLU A 38 -30.31 -0.23 5.34
N VAL A 39 -30.27 -0.23 6.67
CA VAL A 39 -30.89 -1.27 7.51
C VAL A 39 -31.72 -0.57 8.59
N ALA A 40 -32.90 -1.13 8.80
CA ALA A 40 -34.07 -0.52 9.41
C ALA A 40 -34.06 -0.39 10.94
N LYS A 41 -34.74 0.68 11.37
CA LYS A 41 -35.62 0.89 12.54
C LYS A 41 -35.49 -0.01 13.79
N THR A 42 -35.25 0.65 14.92
CA THR A 42 -36.02 0.46 16.18
C THR A 42 -36.27 1.83 16.84
N GLU A 43 -37.53 2.05 17.26
CA GLU A 43 -38.08 3.18 18.02
C GLU A 43 -37.73 3.01 19.52
N GLY A 44 -37.61 3.99 20.43
CA GLY A 44 -37.82 5.43 20.46
C GLY A 44 -37.66 5.95 21.91
N LEU A 45 -37.88 7.27 22.08
CA LEU A 45 -38.19 8.04 23.31
C LEU A 45 -37.03 8.71 24.11
N GLY A 46 -37.09 10.04 24.25
CA GLY A 46 -36.37 10.77 25.31
C GLY A 46 -35.98 12.25 25.08
N ASN A 47 -36.96 13.15 25.00
CA ASN A 47 -36.96 14.62 25.25
C ASN A 47 -35.66 15.38 25.59
N GLY A 48 -35.46 16.57 24.98
CA GLY A 48 -34.84 17.71 25.70
C GLY A 48 -34.10 18.80 24.92
N ARG A 49 -34.84 19.87 24.56
CA ARG A 49 -34.44 21.30 24.54
C ARG A 49 -33.30 21.83 23.63
N ARG A 50 -33.75 22.58 22.62
CA ARG A 50 -33.37 23.98 22.25
C ARG A 50 -31.98 24.47 22.71
N THR A 51 -31.09 24.75 21.75
CA THR A 51 -30.60 26.13 21.50
C THR A 51 -30.10 26.26 20.06
N ARG A 52 -30.50 27.33 19.37
CA ARG A 52 -29.97 27.76 18.08
C ARG A 52 -29.23 29.10 18.29
N GLN A 53 -28.03 29.17 17.69
CA GLN A 53 -27.33 30.34 17.13
C GLN A 53 -26.65 31.35 18.08
N PRO A 54 -25.74 32.23 17.59
CA PRO A 54 -24.59 32.06 16.66
C PRO A 54 -23.35 32.89 17.17
N LEU A 55 -22.47 33.35 16.26
CA LEU A 55 -21.31 34.29 16.38
C LEU A 55 -19.93 33.58 16.39
N SER A 56 -18.88 33.99 15.66
CA SER A 56 -18.61 35.22 14.91
C SER A 56 -17.63 34.96 13.77
N VAL A 57 -17.88 35.68 12.68
CA VAL A 57 -17.00 36.02 11.55
C VAL A 57 -15.58 36.39 12.00
N VAL A 58 -14.55 35.85 11.32
CA VAL A 58 -13.24 36.51 11.24
C VAL A 58 -13.12 37.06 9.82
N ASN A 59 -13.39 38.35 9.70
CA ASN A 59 -13.03 39.15 8.54
C ASN A 59 -11.99 40.13 9.07
N GLY A 60 -10.72 39.85 8.78
CA GLY A 60 -9.62 40.79 8.95
C GLY A 60 -9.30 41.38 7.59
N SER A 61 -10.09 42.37 7.18
CA SER A 61 -9.84 43.22 6.02
C SER A 61 -9.05 44.46 6.43
N GLN A 62 -7.89 44.66 5.80
CA GLN A 62 -7.15 45.92 5.60
C GLN A 62 -6.12 45.56 4.51
N ASP A 63 -6.26 45.89 3.23
CA ASP A 63 -6.49 47.19 2.60
C ASP A 63 -5.61 48.29 3.18
N LEU A 64 -4.37 48.37 2.66
CA LEU A 64 -3.57 49.59 2.61
C LEU A 64 -2.79 49.62 1.29
N ALA A 65 -3.30 50.48 0.41
CA ALA A 65 -2.56 51.56 -0.23
C ALA A 65 -1.38 51.18 -1.15
N ALA A 66 -1.63 51.39 -2.44
CA ALA A 66 -0.78 52.19 -3.32
C ALA A 66 0.55 52.65 -2.72
N MET A 67 1.63 51.98 -3.13
CA MET A 67 2.93 52.62 -3.24
C MET A 67 3.18 52.85 -4.72
N ASP A 68 2.84 54.07 -5.15
CA ASP A 68 3.51 54.74 -6.25
C ASP A 68 5.03 54.62 -6.08
N GLY A 69 5.72 54.18 -7.14
CA GLY A 69 7.16 54.35 -7.24
C GLY A 69 7.85 53.49 -8.29
N PRO A 70 8.78 54.11 -9.03
CA PRO A 70 8.47 54.98 -10.16
C PRO A 70 8.06 54.14 -11.39
N VAL A 71 7.14 54.69 -12.18
CA VAL A 71 7.13 54.43 -13.63
C VAL A 71 8.56 54.67 -14.10
N ARG A 72 9.29 53.58 -14.38
CA ARG A 72 10.50 53.67 -15.19
C ARG A 72 10.00 54.05 -16.57
N ASN A 73 10.00 55.34 -16.83
CA ASN A 73 10.16 55.91 -18.16
C ASN A 73 11.48 55.36 -18.74
N SER A 74 11.50 54.10 -19.16
CA SER A 74 12.30 53.73 -20.32
C SER A 74 11.49 54.17 -21.51
N GLY A 75 11.61 55.45 -21.83
CA GLY A 75 11.21 55.97 -23.12
C GLY A 75 11.86 55.11 -24.20
N SER A 76 11.06 54.27 -24.81
CA SER A 76 11.36 53.68 -26.10
C SER A 76 10.01 53.43 -26.76
N ASP A 77 9.45 54.49 -27.33
CA ASP A 77 8.48 54.45 -28.42
C ASP A 77 9.11 53.74 -29.63
N CYS A 78 9.36 52.45 -29.47
CA CYS A 78 9.41 51.54 -30.57
C CYS A 78 8.39 50.47 -30.22
N GLY A 79 7.19 50.60 -30.78
CA GLY A 79 6.19 49.54 -30.71
C GLY A 79 6.88 48.21 -31.02
N SER A 80 6.55 47.19 -30.24
CA SER A 80 7.10 45.83 -30.28
C SER A 80 7.22 45.37 -31.74
N ILE A 81 8.36 45.64 -32.36
CA ILE A 81 8.66 45.27 -33.73
C ILE A 81 9.26 43.89 -33.59
N GLU A 82 8.50 42.90 -34.03
CA GLU A 82 8.95 41.52 -34.07
C GLU A 82 9.67 41.32 -35.41
N PHE A 83 10.97 41.09 -35.37
CA PHE A 83 11.71 40.73 -36.58
C PHE A 83 11.58 39.22 -36.81
N THR A 84 11.22 38.83 -38.03
CA THR A 84 11.41 37.44 -38.45
C THR A 84 12.86 37.23 -38.89
N LYS A 85 13.28 35.96 -39.00
CA LYS A 85 14.59 35.62 -39.56
C LYS A 85 14.77 36.22 -40.97
N GLU A 86 13.70 36.18 -41.75
CA GLU A 86 13.65 36.69 -43.11
C GLU A 86 13.78 38.22 -43.14
N ASP A 87 13.19 38.94 -42.18
CA ASP A 87 13.34 40.41 -42.07
C ASP A 87 14.78 40.81 -41.74
N VAL A 88 15.43 40.07 -40.84
CA VAL A 88 16.85 40.31 -40.49
C VAL A 88 17.74 40.06 -41.71
N GLU A 89 17.48 38.97 -42.44
CA GLU A 89 18.23 38.63 -43.65
C GLU A 89 18.02 39.67 -44.77
N ALA A 90 16.78 40.14 -44.97
CA ALA A 90 16.48 41.19 -45.94
C ALA A 90 17.16 42.51 -45.57
N LEU A 91 17.15 42.88 -44.28
CA LEU A 91 17.82 44.06 -43.76
C LEU A 91 19.33 43.97 -44.01
N LEU A 92 19.97 42.84 -43.67
CA LEU A 92 21.42 42.67 -43.88
C LEU A 92 21.83 42.69 -45.36
N ASN A 93 20.93 42.29 -46.26
CA ASN A 93 21.18 42.26 -47.71
C ASN A 93 20.81 43.57 -48.43
N GLU A 94 20.30 44.57 -47.72
CA GLU A 94 19.85 45.82 -48.32
C GLU A 94 21.02 46.64 -48.89
N LYS A 95 20.93 46.98 -50.17
CA LYS A 95 21.94 47.81 -50.87
C LYS A 95 21.37 49.19 -51.17
N ILE A 96 22.00 50.23 -50.63
CA ILE A 96 21.69 51.65 -50.93
C ILE A 96 21.95 51.90 -52.42
N LYS A 97 20.87 52.08 -53.19
CA LYS A 97 20.92 52.35 -54.63
C LYS A 97 20.40 53.76 -54.91
N THR A 98 21.25 54.61 -55.45
CA THR A 98 20.87 55.99 -55.87
C THR A 98 21.07 56.13 -57.37
N LYS A 99 20.07 56.66 -58.08
CA LYS A 99 20.13 56.88 -59.55
C LYS A 99 21.20 57.88 -59.96
N ASN A 100 21.45 58.91 -59.14
CA ASN A 100 22.49 59.92 -59.37
C ASN A 100 23.59 59.79 -58.31
N ARG A 101 24.83 59.54 -58.74
CA ARG A 101 25.95 59.36 -57.81
C ARG A 101 26.28 60.62 -56.98
N PHE A 102 25.85 61.79 -57.44
CA PHE A 102 26.09 63.10 -56.82
C PHE A 102 24.98 63.57 -55.86
N ASN A 103 23.86 62.82 -55.71
CA ASN A 103 22.83 63.14 -54.73
C ASN A 103 23.24 62.65 -53.33
N ILE A 104 24.17 63.38 -52.69
CA ILE A 104 24.73 63.02 -51.39
C ILE A 104 23.66 63.08 -50.29
N LYS A 105 22.73 64.04 -50.36
CA LYS A 105 21.66 64.22 -49.37
C LYS A 105 20.76 62.99 -49.26
N GLU A 106 20.26 62.49 -50.38
CA GLU A 106 19.40 61.29 -50.44
C GLU A 106 20.14 60.04 -49.94
N LYS A 107 21.43 59.89 -50.27
CA LYS A 107 22.27 58.81 -49.74
C LYS A 107 22.43 58.87 -48.23
N CYS A 108 22.67 60.07 -47.68
CA CYS A 108 22.79 60.27 -46.24
C CYS A 108 21.48 59.93 -45.50
N GLU A 109 20.33 60.30 -46.07
CA GLU A 109 19.02 59.96 -45.51
C GLU A 109 18.77 58.44 -45.53
N GLN A 110 19.04 57.76 -46.67
CA GLN A 110 18.93 56.30 -46.79
C GLN A 110 19.86 55.57 -45.82
N MET A 111 21.09 56.04 -45.66
CA MET A 111 22.06 55.48 -44.71
C MET A 111 21.59 55.66 -43.26
N THR A 112 21.06 56.85 -42.94
CA THR A 112 20.55 57.15 -41.59
C THR A 112 19.37 56.23 -41.25
N ASP A 113 18.46 56.02 -42.20
CA ASP A 113 17.33 55.12 -42.05
C ASP A 113 17.76 53.65 -41.87
N TYR A 114 18.70 53.19 -42.69
CA TYR A 114 19.27 51.85 -42.60
C TYR A 114 19.94 51.61 -41.24
N ILE A 115 20.78 52.54 -40.78
CA ILE A 115 21.43 52.48 -39.46
C ILE A 115 20.39 52.41 -38.34
N ARG A 116 19.31 53.20 -38.44
CA ARG A 116 18.22 53.19 -37.47
C ARG A 116 17.54 51.82 -37.40
N ARG A 117 17.25 51.19 -38.56
CA ARG A 117 16.65 49.85 -38.63
C ARG A 117 17.59 48.76 -38.10
N ILE A 118 18.87 48.81 -38.42
CA ILE A 118 19.91 47.92 -37.85
C ILE A 118 19.93 48.03 -36.32
N ARG A 119 19.98 49.26 -35.77
CA ARG A 119 20.00 49.48 -34.32
C ARG A 119 18.74 48.93 -33.64
N LEU A 120 17.60 49.03 -34.30
CA LEU A 120 16.35 48.47 -33.79
C LEU A 120 16.37 46.95 -33.78
N CYS A 121 16.84 46.31 -34.87
CA CYS A 121 17.03 44.87 -34.94
C CYS A 121 17.96 44.34 -33.84
N VAL A 122 19.08 45.04 -33.58
CA VAL A 122 20.01 44.68 -32.49
C VAL A 122 19.32 44.74 -31.13
N LYS A 123 18.56 45.80 -30.84
CA LYS A 123 17.82 45.94 -29.57
C LYS A 123 16.79 44.82 -29.39
N TRP A 124 16.01 44.55 -30.44
CA TRP A 124 15.03 43.46 -30.43
C TRP A 124 15.71 42.11 -30.16
N PHE A 125 16.83 41.83 -30.82
CA PHE A 125 17.55 40.58 -30.60
C PHE A 125 18.10 40.44 -29.17
N GLN A 126 18.59 41.54 -28.58
CA GLN A 126 19.04 41.55 -27.18
C GLN A 126 17.90 41.27 -26.21
N GLU A 127 16.72 41.84 -26.44
CA GLU A 127 15.52 41.59 -25.63
C GLU A 127 15.05 40.14 -25.76
N LEU A 128 14.99 39.61 -26.99
CA LEU A 128 14.65 38.22 -27.28
C LEU A 128 15.63 37.24 -26.62
N GLN A 129 16.92 37.53 -26.68
CA GLN A 129 17.93 36.73 -26.00
C GLN A 129 17.73 36.76 -24.47
N GLY A 130 17.40 37.92 -23.91
CA GLY A 130 17.06 38.06 -22.49
C GLY A 130 15.84 37.23 -22.10
N SER A 131 14.77 37.26 -22.89
CA SER A 131 13.57 36.46 -22.62
C SER A 131 13.85 34.96 -22.68
N TYR A 132 14.65 34.50 -23.65
CA TYR A 132 15.03 33.08 -23.71
C TYR A 132 15.92 32.63 -22.55
N LEU A 133 16.82 33.49 -22.05
CA LEU A 133 17.60 33.16 -20.86
C LEU A 133 16.72 33.03 -19.62
N LEU A 134 15.75 33.94 -19.45
CA LEU A 134 14.80 33.88 -18.35
C LEU A 134 13.90 32.64 -18.44
N GLU A 135 13.39 32.32 -19.64
CA GLU A 135 12.59 31.13 -19.86
C GLU A 135 13.39 29.85 -19.57
N LYS A 136 14.65 29.79 -20.02
CA LYS A 136 15.56 28.69 -19.72
C LYS A 136 15.78 28.52 -18.21
N GLU A 137 16.00 29.61 -17.48
CA GLU A 137 16.14 29.58 -16.01
C GLU A 137 14.87 29.07 -15.33
N ASN A 138 13.69 29.56 -15.75
CA ASN A 138 12.41 29.08 -15.23
C ASN A 138 12.19 27.59 -15.48
N LEU A 139 12.49 27.11 -16.69
CA LEU A 139 12.38 25.69 -17.04
C LEU A 139 13.35 24.83 -16.22
N ASN A 140 14.59 25.30 -16.02
CA ASN A 140 15.57 24.60 -15.17
C ASN A 140 15.09 24.51 -13.71
N ASN A 141 14.58 25.62 -13.14
CA ASN A 141 14.03 25.62 -11.78
C ASN A 141 12.84 24.65 -11.65
N LEU A 142 11.96 24.61 -12.65
CA LEU A 142 10.82 23.70 -12.65
C LEU A 142 11.27 22.24 -12.74
N LEU A 143 12.28 21.96 -13.57
CA LEU A 143 12.89 20.64 -13.68
C LEU A 143 13.51 20.19 -12.35
N GLU A 144 14.33 21.04 -11.72
CA GLU A 144 14.97 20.74 -10.44
C GLU A 144 13.93 20.47 -9.33
N MET A 145 12.87 21.26 -9.25
CA MET A 145 11.77 21.02 -8.31
C MET A 145 11.06 19.69 -8.58
N ALA A 146 10.85 19.33 -9.85
CA ALA A 146 10.22 18.07 -10.23
C ALA A 146 11.13 16.87 -9.91
N GLU A 147 12.42 16.95 -10.22
CA GLU A 147 13.43 15.93 -9.91
C GLU A 147 13.53 15.70 -8.40
N LYS A 148 13.61 16.79 -7.62
CA LYS A 148 13.62 16.70 -6.15
C LYS A 148 12.37 16.03 -5.61
N LYS A 149 11.19 16.44 -6.08
CA LYS A 149 9.92 15.82 -5.67
C LYS A 149 9.87 14.34 -6.02
N CYS A 150 10.31 13.96 -7.22
CA CYS A 150 10.41 12.56 -7.64
C CYS A 150 11.33 11.77 -6.70
N SER A 151 12.54 12.28 -6.43
CA SER A 151 13.50 11.65 -5.52
C SER A 151 12.93 11.48 -4.11
N ASP A 152 12.30 12.52 -3.55
CA ASP A 152 11.66 12.48 -2.24
C ASP A 152 10.56 11.41 -2.19
N THR A 153 9.73 11.32 -3.23
CA THR A 153 8.68 10.29 -3.32
C THR A 153 9.24 8.88 -3.48
N GLU A 154 10.32 8.71 -4.25
CA GLU A 154 10.98 7.42 -4.44
C GLU A 154 11.58 6.92 -3.12
N MET A 155 12.24 7.79 -2.36
CA MET A 155 12.75 7.45 -1.03
C MET A 155 11.63 7.05 -0.07
N LEU A 156 10.52 7.79 -0.06
CA LEU A 156 9.38 7.47 0.81
C LEU A 156 8.75 6.12 0.45
N ILE A 157 8.58 5.82 -0.84
CA ILE A 157 8.05 4.55 -1.32
C ILE A 157 8.99 3.41 -0.93
N LYS A 158 10.31 3.59 -1.13
CA LYS A 158 11.31 2.59 -0.78
C LYS A 158 11.32 2.29 0.72
N ALA A 159 11.26 3.32 1.57
CA ALA A 159 11.17 3.13 3.02
C ALA A 159 9.91 2.35 3.42
N LYS A 160 8.76 2.64 2.78
CA LYS A 160 7.51 1.91 3.02
C LYS A 160 7.56 0.47 2.52
N GLU A 161 8.22 0.22 1.39
CA GLU A 161 8.45 -1.12 0.87
C GLU A 161 9.31 -1.95 1.84
N GLU A 162 10.40 -1.38 2.36
CA GLU A 162 11.27 -2.02 3.36
C GLU A 162 10.52 -2.34 4.66
N GLU A 163 9.69 -1.41 5.16
CA GLU A 163 8.83 -1.60 6.33
C GLU A 163 7.82 -2.76 6.11
N LEU A 164 7.11 -2.74 4.99
CA LEU A 164 6.13 -3.80 4.65
C LEU A 164 6.81 -5.15 4.48
N ASN A 165 7.99 -5.21 3.84
CA ASN A 165 8.76 -6.44 3.70
C ASN A 165 9.19 -7.00 5.06
N SER A 166 9.62 -6.14 5.99
CA SER A 166 9.94 -6.55 7.36
C SER A 166 8.74 -7.16 8.08
N ILE A 167 7.57 -6.51 8.01
CA ILE A 167 6.32 -7.00 8.62
C ILE A 167 5.92 -8.36 8.02
N VAL A 168 6.01 -8.51 6.69
CA VAL A 168 5.71 -9.76 6.00
C VAL A 168 6.64 -10.88 6.46
N MET A 169 7.93 -10.60 6.63
CA MET A 169 8.90 -11.58 7.15
C MET A 169 8.56 -12.00 8.59
N GLU A 170 8.27 -11.03 9.46
CA GLU A 170 7.91 -11.31 10.85
C GLU A 170 6.64 -12.15 10.97
N LEU A 171 5.59 -11.80 10.21
CA LEU A 171 4.34 -12.55 10.19
C LEU A 171 4.53 -13.98 9.69
N ARG A 172 5.34 -14.18 8.64
CA ARG A 172 5.67 -15.53 8.14
C ARG A 172 6.40 -16.35 9.20
N ASN A 173 7.35 -15.76 9.90
CA ASN A 173 8.08 -16.43 10.99
C ASN A 173 7.14 -16.80 12.15
N ASN A 174 6.24 -15.88 12.54
CA ASN A 174 5.24 -16.12 13.57
C ASN A 174 4.28 -17.25 13.19
N CYS A 175 3.78 -17.28 11.95
CA CYS A 175 2.95 -18.36 11.44
C CYS A 175 3.68 -19.71 11.49
N ALA A 176 4.93 -19.77 11.05
CA ALA A 176 5.73 -21.00 11.09
C ALA A 176 5.96 -21.49 12.54
N SER A 177 6.30 -20.56 13.45
CA SER A 177 6.49 -20.85 14.88
C SER A 177 5.21 -21.37 15.54
N LEU A 178 4.06 -20.74 15.27
CA LEU A 178 2.77 -21.18 15.78
C LEU A 178 2.36 -22.54 15.21
N GLN A 179 2.58 -22.77 13.92
CA GLN A 179 2.29 -24.07 13.29
C GLN A 179 3.14 -25.18 13.92
N ALA A 180 4.43 -24.95 14.16
CA ALA A 180 5.31 -25.92 14.82
C ALA A 180 4.89 -26.21 16.28
N LYS A 181 4.45 -25.19 17.02
CA LYS A 181 3.92 -25.38 18.39
C LYS A 181 2.62 -26.16 18.39
N PHE A 182 1.71 -25.84 17.46
CA PHE A 182 0.43 -26.52 17.32
C PHE A 182 0.61 -28.00 17.00
N THR A 183 1.46 -28.35 16.03
CA THR A 183 1.70 -29.75 15.68
C THR A 183 2.35 -30.52 16.82
N LYS A 184 3.27 -29.89 17.56
CA LYS A 184 3.85 -30.49 18.76
C LYS A 184 2.79 -30.76 19.82
N GLU A 185 1.99 -29.76 20.18
CA GLU A 185 0.93 -29.89 21.19
C GLU A 185 -0.10 -30.95 20.79
N GLU A 186 -0.49 -31.02 19.52
CA GLU A 186 -1.38 -32.05 19.00
C GLU A 186 -0.79 -33.46 19.18
N SER A 187 0.50 -33.62 18.91
CA SER A 187 1.20 -34.89 19.12
C SER A 187 1.34 -35.26 20.60
N ASP A 188 1.71 -34.31 21.47
CA ASP A 188 1.86 -34.51 22.90
C ASP A 188 0.50 -34.88 23.54
N LYS A 189 -0.58 -34.23 23.10
CA LYS A 189 -1.96 -34.56 23.48
C LYS A 189 -2.33 -36.00 23.10
N LEU A 190 -1.99 -36.44 21.89
CA LEU A 190 -2.28 -37.80 21.44
C LEU A 190 -1.57 -38.84 22.32
N VAL A 191 -0.29 -38.61 22.63
CA VAL A 191 0.49 -39.47 23.55
C VAL A 191 -0.13 -39.50 24.96
N ALA A 192 -0.57 -38.36 25.48
CA ALA A 192 -1.23 -38.30 26.79
C ALA A 192 -2.57 -39.07 26.81
N MET A 193 -3.35 -38.97 25.73
CA MET A 193 -4.60 -39.73 25.58
C MET A 193 -4.36 -41.24 25.52
N ASP A 194 -3.35 -41.69 24.79
CA ASP A 194 -2.99 -43.10 24.70
C ASP A 194 -2.47 -43.64 26.04
N SER A 195 -1.71 -42.83 26.79
CA SER A 195 -1.28 -43.18 28.15
C SER A 195 -2.46 -43.33 29.10
N LEU A 196 -3.41 -42.38 29.07
CA LEU A 196 -4.62 -42.44 29.89
C LEU A 196 -5.50 -43.66 29.54
N ALA A 197 -5.60 -44.01 28.26
CA ALA A 197 -6.34 -45.20 27.83
C ALA A 197 -5.73 -46.49 28.41
N ARG A 198 -4.39 -46.64 28.33
CA ARG A 198 -3.68 -47.78 28.93
C ARG A 198 -3.82 -47.84 30.44
N GLU A 199 -3.76 -46.69 31.11
CA GLU A 199 -3.96 -46.61 32.57
C GLU A 199 -5.37 -47.07 32.96
N LYS A 200 -6.41 -46.63 32.23
CA LYS A 200 -7.80 -47.05 32.48
C LYS A 200 -7.98 -48.56 32.29
N GLU A 201 -7.34 -49.14 31.26
CA GLU A 201 -7.38 -50.59 31.03
C GLU A 201 -6.67 -51.36 32.16
N ALA A 202 -5.48 -50.91 32.56
CA ALA A 202 -4.74 -51.50 33.66
C ALA A 202 -5.52 -51.42 34.98
N LYS A 203 -6.15 -50.27 35.25
CA LYS A 203 -7.03 -50.09 36.42
C LYS A 203 -8.20 -51.08 36.40
N ALA A 204 -8.88 -51.21 35.26
CA ALA A 204 -9.99 -52.16 35.13
C ALA A 204 -9.52 -53.63 35.29
N ALA A 205 -8.29 -53.96 34.87
CA ALA A 205 -7.71 -55.28 35.11
C ALA A 205 -7.41 -55.54 36.58
N VAL A 206 -6.85 -54.56 37.29
CA VAL A 206 -6.63 -54.64 38.75
C VAL A 206 -7.96 -54.76 39.50
N GLU A 207 -8.97 -53.97 39.14
CA GLU A 207 -10.31 -54.04 39.74
C GLU A 207 -10.95 -55.42 39.56
N ARG A 208 -10.82 -56.04 38.37
CA ARG A 208 -11.27 -57.41 38.12
C ARG A 208 -10.52 -58.43 38.98
N LEU A 209 -9.20 -58.34 39.06
CA LEU A 209 -8.37 -59.23 39.90
C LEU A 209 -8.73 -59.10 41.38
N GLN A 210 -8.94 -57.88 41.86
CA GLN A 210 -9.34 -57.61 43.24
C GLN A 210 -10.69 -58.25 43.56
N ALA A 211 -11.66 -58.14 42.64
CA ALA A 211 -12.97 -58.78 42.80
C ALA A 211 -12.83 -60.31 42.87
N SER A 212 -12.07 -60.93 41.95
CA SER A 212 -11.83 -62.38 41.96
C SER A 212 -11.13 -62.87 43.23
N LEU A 213 -10.08 -62.17 43.68
CA LEU A 213 -9.37 -62.51 44.92
C LEU A 213 -10.26 -62.37 46.16
N SER A 214 -11.17 -61.39 46.18
CA SER A 214 -12.11 -61.21 47.29
C SER A 214 -13.12 -62.35 47.36
N GLU A 215 -13.62 -62.82 46.20
CA GLU A 215 -14.51 -63.97 46.09
C GLU A 215 -13.81 -65.29 46.50
N GLU A 216 -12.57 -65.50 46.06
CA GLU A 216 -11.75 -66.67 46.44
C GLU A 216 -11.44 -66.66 47.95
N LEU A 217 -11.11 -65.51 48.53
CA LEU A 217 -10.90 -65.36 49.96
C LEU A 217 -12.17 -65.69 50.76
N GLN A 218 -13.33 -65.19 50.34
CA GLN A 218 -14.61 -65.48 50.98
C GLN A 218 -14.93 -66.98 50.91
N SER A 219 -14.72 -67.61 49.76
CA SER A 219 -14.91 -69.04 49.57
C SER A 219 -14.00 -69.85 50.49
N ALA A 220 -12.69 -69.55 50.51
CA ALA A 220 -11.73 -70.22 51.39
C ALA A 220 -12.05 -70.03 52.88
N GLN A 221 -12.51 -68.84 53.30
CA GLN A 221 -12.96 -68.60 54.67
C GLN A 221 -14.17 -69.46 55.06
N SER A 222 -15.14 -69.59 54.14
CA SER A 222 -16.34 -70.42 54.35
C SER A 222 -16.00 -71.91 54.42
N GLU A 223 -15.09 -72.40 53.57
CA GLU A 223 -14.59 -73.77 53.56
C GLU A 223 -13.80 -74.09 54.83
N ASN A 224 -12.89 -73.20 55.24
CA ASN A 224 -12.12 -73.34 56.47
C ASN A 224 -13.03 -73.37 57.72
N SER A 225 -14.03 -72.50 57.78
CA SER A 225 -15.03 -72.51 58.86
C SER A 225 -15.80 -73.83 58.92
N THR A 226 -16.22 -74.35 57.75
CA THR A 226 -16.90 -75.63 57.61
C THR A 226 -16.01 -76.80 58.04
N ALA A 227 -14.75 -76.81 57.62
CA ALA A 227 -13.77 -77.85 57.97
C ALA A 227 -13.49 -77.85 59.48
N ASN A 228 -13.28 -76.67 60.09
CA ASN A 228 -13.11 -76.55 61.53
C ASN A 228 -14.33 -77.02 62.32
N GLN A 229 -15.55 -76.71 61.86
CA GLN A 229 -16.76 -77.21 62.49
C GLN A 229 -16.84 -78.75 62.44
N LYS A 230 -16.52 -79.35 61.28
CA LYS A 230 -16.46 -80.81 61.12
C LYS A 230 -15.39 -81.45 62.02
N ALA A 231 -14.22 -80.82 62.17
CA ALA A 231 -13.17 -81.30 63.04
C ALA A 231 -13.63 -81.34 64.51
N ARG A 232 -14.25 -80.26 65.00
CA ARG A 232 -14.82 -80.20 66.36
C ARG A 232 -15.90 -81.26 66.60
N GLN A 233 -16.75 -81.52 65.60
CA GLN A 233 -17.75 -82.59 65.69
C GLN A 233 -17.12 -83.98 65.80
N ARG A 234 -16.01 -84.23 65.09
CA ARG A 234 -15.27 -85.49 65.18
C ARG A 234 -14.61 -85.68 66.54
N GLU A 235 -13.96 -84.65 67.06
CA GLU A 235 -13.36 -84.68 68.41
C GLU A 235 -14.39 -84.98 69.50
N GLN A 236 -15.62 -84.45 69.37
CA GLN A 236 -16.72 -84.76 70.30
C GLN A 236 -17.24 -86.19 70.17
N SER A 237 -17.23 -86.76 68.96
CA SER A 237 -17.66 -88.15 68.72
C SER A 237 -16.64 -89.21 69.15
N GLU A 238 -15.36 -88.87 69.27
CA GLU A 238 -14.29 -89.79 69.70
C GLU A 238 -14.08 -89.80 71.24
N SER A 239 -14.74 -88.90 71.98
CA SER A 239 -14.65 -88.79 73.44
C SER A 239 -15.79 -89.50 74.21
N HIS A 240 -16.61 -90.30 73.52
CA HIS A 240 -17.71 -91.11 74.07
C HIS A 240 -17.52 -92.59 73.71
#